data_AF-A0A8D4VQC1-F1
#
_entry.id   AF-A0A8D4VQC1-F1
#
_cell.length_a   1.000
_cell.length_b   1.000
_cell.length_c   1.000
_cell.angle_alpha   90.00
_cell.angle_beta   90.00
_cell.angle_gamma   90.00
#
_symmetry.space_group_name_H-M   'P 1'
#
loop_
_entity.id
_entity.type
_entity.pdbx_description
1 polymer ?
#
loop_
_entity_poly.entity_id
_entity_poly.type
_entity_poly.pdbx_seq_one_letter_code
_entity_poly.pdbx_strand_id
1 'polypeptide(L)'
;MKLNRPLTIAFWRLLLCLMLGLSLSAAQADQLLAPQLVIQDTSDTLQKNLQQDEYKQDFLKATQFVDKTIDPHVDFNRVSALVLGKYWKTANDAQKERFRQEFKTLLVRTYATAFTEYADWTIRYLPLKMEPEEDKVVVKTEILQPGAAPTAVDYRMANVGGEWKVYDILIEGVSLLQNYRTSFGQEIAQSGSLDGVINRLAERNSAALKQPTKEAIKG
;
A
#
# COMPACT_ATOMS: atom_id res chain seq x y z
N MET A 1 45.39 70.67 30.58
CA MET A 1 44.49 70.19 29.51
C MET A 1 44.90 68.75 29.20
N LYS A 2 44.17 67.71 29.65
CA LYS A 2 43.12 66.93 28.93
C LYS A 2 43.60 66.47 27.53
N LEU A 3 43.56 65.21 27.07
CA LEU A 3 42.71 64.05 27.38
C LEU A 3 43.26 62.72 26.72
N ASN A 4 43.05 61.57 27.38
CA ASN A 4 42.76 60.17 26.94
C ASN A 4 43.27 59.48 25.63
N ARG A 5 43.69 58.20 25.77
CA ARG A 5 43.89 57.13 24.74
C ARG A 5 42.52 56.50 24.32
N PRO A 6 42.35 55.33 23.61
CA PRO A 6 43.12 54.51 22.62
C PRO A 6 42.23 53.86 21.49
N LEU A 7 42.66 53.62 20.22
CA LEU A 7 41.84 52.79 19.29
C LEU A 7 42.50 52.33 17.95
N THR A 8 43.37 51.31 17.91
CA THR A 8 43.81 50.73 16.61
C THR A 8 43.79 49.20 16.51
N ILE A 9 43.49 48.48 17.60
CA ILE A 9 43.29 47.01 17.57
C ILE A 9 41.85 46.65 17.11
N ALA A 10 41.00 47.65 16.86
CA ALA A 10 39.58 47.47 16.55
C ALA A 10 39.27 47.10 15.08
N PHE A 11 40.25 47.09 14.17
CA PHE A 11 39.95 46.91 12.74
C PHE A 11 39.92 45.44 12.25
N TRP A 12 40.45 44.48 13.01
CA TRP A 12 40.37 43.05 12.64
C TRP A 12 39.22 42.29 13.34
N ARG A 13 38.45 42.94 14.21
CA ARG A 13 37.27 42.35 14.85
C ARG A 13 35.94 42.67 14.14
N LEU A 14 35.97 43.49 13.09
CA LEU A 14 34.77 43.92 12.37
C LEU A 14 34.43 43.07 11.14
N LEU A 15 35.13 41.95 10.90
CA LEU A 15 34.79 40.99 9.83
C LEU A 15 34.09 39.73 10.35
N LEU A 16 33.94 39.57 11.68
CA LEU A 16 33.52 38.31 12.30
C LEU A 16 32.08 38.32 12.86
N CYS A 17 31.30 39.37 12.60
CA CYS A 17 29.89 39.44 13.04
C CYS A 17 28.88 39.44 11.88
N LEU A 18 29.32 39.29 10.62
CA LEU A 18 28.42 39.31 9.45
C LEU A 18 28.16 37.93 8.81
N MET A 19 28.53 36.83 9.48
CA MET A 19 28.44 35.46 8.94
C MET A 19 27.79 34.47 9.93
N LEU A 20 26.78 34.92 10.69
CA LEU A 20 25.97 34.06 11.59
C LEU A 20 24.48 34.08 11.23
N GLY A 21 24.18 34.38 9.97
CA GLY A 21 22.87 34.12 9.35
C GLY A 21 22.85 32.79 8.63
N LEU A 22 23.40 31.73 9.23
CA LEU A 22 23.09 30.36 8.79
C LEU A 22 21.62 30.14 9.09
N SER A 23 20.79 30.42 8.09
CA SER A 23 19.42 29.96 8.06
C SER A 23 19.49 28.45 8.23
N LEU A 24 19.22 27.95 9.44
CA LEU A 24 18.80 26.57 9.62
C LEU A 24 17.47 26.47 8.85
N SER A 25 17.56 26.15 7.57
CA SER A 25 16.47 25.46 6.91
C SER A 25 16.37 24.13 7.64
N ALA A 26 15.58 24.11 8.72
CA ALA A 26 15.07 22.86 9.25
C ALA A 26 14.40 22.19 8.06
N ALA A 27 14.95 21.06 7.61
CA ALA A 27 14.25 20.17 6.72
C ALA A 27 12.97 19.78 7.45
N GLN A 28 11.87 20.49 7.17
CA GLN A 28 10.55 20.07 7.60
C GLN A 28 10.35 18.75 6.87
N ALA A 29 10.38 17.64 7.63
CA ALA A 29 9.87 16.39 7.11
C ALA A 29 8.39 16.67 6.78
N ASP A 30 8.04 16.64 5.49
CA ASP A 30 6.66 16.82 5.05
C ASP A 30 5.81 15.81 5.82
N GLN A 31 4.83 16.32 6.57
CA GLN A 31 3.88 15.47 7.28
C GLN A 31 3.08 14.68 6.25
N LEU A 32 2.98 13.37 6.45
CA LEU A 32 2.17 12.51 5.58
C LEU A 32 0.71 12.96 5.63
N LEU A 33 0.07 12.98 4.46
CA LEU A 33 -1.35 13.29 4.35
C LEU A 33 -2.20 12.07 4.74
N ALA A 34 -3.49 12.30 5.04
CA ALA A 34 -4.44 11.26 5.44
C ALA A 34 -4.38 9.94 4.63
N PRO A 35 -4.36 9.93 3.27
CA PRO A 35 -4.27 8.67 2.52
C PRO A 35 -2.89 7.98 2.66
N GLN A 36 -1.81 8.72 2.87
CA GLN A 36 -0.49 8.16 3.16
C GLN A 36 -0.44 7.53 4.55
N LEU A 37 -1.07 8.17 5.55
CA LEU A 37 -1.17 7.65 6.92
C LEU A 37 -1.89 6.30 6.97
N VAL A 38 -2.98 6.13 6.20
CA VAL A 38 -3.67 4.82 6.09
C VAL A 38 -2.70 3.71 5.66
N ILE A 39 -1.85 3.97 4.67
CA ILE A 39 -0.86 3.00 4.20
C ILE A 39 0.23 2.77 5.26
N GLN A 40 0.69 3.84 5.91
CA GLN A 40 1.72 3.77 6.96
C GLN A 40 1.24 2.93 8.14
N ASP A 41 0.11 3.29 8.74
CA ASP A 41 -0.42 2.63 9.94
C ASP A 41 -0.71 1.14 9.67
N THR A 42 -1.25 0.84 8.47
CA THR A 42 -1.49 -0.54 8.03
C THR A 42 -0.17 -1.31 7.88
N SER A 43 0.81 -0.72 7.18
CA SER A 43 2.14 -1.32 6.97
C SER A 43 2.84 -1.60 8.30
N ASP A 44 2.87 -0.62 9.19
CA ASP A 44 3.54 -0.71 10.49
C ASP A 44 2.86 -1.78 11.38
N THR A 45 1.53 -1.87 11.32
CA THR A 45 0.77 -2.91 12.01
C THR A 45 1.12 -4.31 11.49
N LEU A 46 1.18 -4.48 10.17
CA LEU A 46 1.56 -5.75 9.55
C LEU A 46 2.99 -6.13 9.93
N GLN A 47 3.95 -5.21 9.75
CA GLN A 47 5.35 -5.46 10.06
C GLN A 47 5.55 -5.85 11.53
N LYS A 48 4.97 -5.07 12.45
CA LYS A 48 5.13 -5.32 13.90
C LYS A 48 4.62 -6.69 14.34
N ASN A 49 3.47 -7.12 13.81
CA ASN A 49 2.80 -8.32 14.31
C ASN A 49 3.23 -9.58 13.58
N LEU A 50 3.43 -9.53 12.26
CA LEU A 50 3.78 -10.73 11.46
C LEU A 50 5.19 -11.27 11.75
N GLN A 51 6.00 -10.56 12.53
CA GLN A 51 7.27 -11.09 13.04
C GLN A 51 7.14 -12.12 14.16
N GLN A 52 5.96 -12.25 14.77
CA GLN A 52 5.71 -13.21 15.85
C GLN A 52 5.73 -14.64 15.30
N ASP A 53 6.32 -15.57 16.09
CA ASP A 53 6.53 -16.97 15.68
C ASP A 53 5.23 -17.67 15.28
N GLU A 54 4.10 -17.33 15.91
CA GLU A 54 2.83 -17.96 15.59
C GLU A 54 2.36 -17.68 14.16
N TYR A 55 2.63 -16.49 13.61
CA TYR A 55 2.28 -16.16 12.22
C TYR A 55 3.30 -16.73 11.22
N LYS A 56 4.56 -16.88 11.63
CA LYS A 56 5.60 -17.53 10.80
C LYS A 56 5.37 -19.03 10.65
N GLN A 57 4.80 -19.67 11.68
CA GLN A 57 4.59 -21.12 11.73
C GLN A 57 3.18 -21.53 11.27
N ASP A 58 2.21 -20.64 11.34
CA ASP A 58 0.82 -20.89 10.95
C ASP A 58 0.37 -19.86 9.89
N PHE A 59 0.46 -20.28 8.64
CA PHE A 59 0.07 -19.46 7.49
C PHE A 59 -1.42 -19.08 7.50
N LEU A 60 -2.28 -19.94 8.06
CA LEU A 60 -3.71 -19.65 8.15
C LEU A 60 -3.95 -18.51 9.14
N LYS A 61 -3.32 -18.56 10.31
CA LYS A 61 -3.35 -17.44 11.27
C LYS A 61 -2.79 -16.16 10.67
N ALA A 62 -1.67 -16.22 9.97
CA ALA A 62 -1.07 -15.05 9.31
C ALA A 62 -2.04 -14.44 8.28
N THR A 63 -2.65 -15.28 7.45
CA THR A 63 -3.64 -14.85 6.44
C THR A 63 -4.86 -14.20 7.10
N GLN A 64 -5.38 -14.76 8.19
CA GLN A 64 -6.50 -14.18 8.95
C GLN A 64 -6.14 -12.83 9.59
N PHE A 65 -4.92 -12.70 10.10
CA PHE A 65 -4.43 -11.44 10.65
C PHE A 65 -4.28 -10.36 9.57
N VAL A 66 -3.68 -10.72 8.43
CA VAL A 66 -3.56 -9.82 7.26
C VAL A 66 -4.95 -9.38 6.81
N ASP A 67 -5.89 -10.33 6.66
CA ASP A 67 -7.26 -10.04 6.27
C ASP A 67 -7.89 -8.96 7.17
N LYS A 68 -7.90 -9.22 8.48
CA LYS A 68 -8.47 -8.31 9.48
C LYS A 68 -7.82 -6.92 9.44
N THR A 69 -6.53 -6.86 9.14
CA THR A 69 -5.76 -5.61 9.11
C THR A 69 -6.07 -4.79 7.86
N ILE A 70 -6.23 -5.42 6.69
CA ILE A 70 -6.43 -4.70 5.42
C ILE A 70 -7.91 -4.42 5.09
N ASP A 71 -8.84 -5.27 5.53
CA ASP A 71 -10.27 -5.18 5.19
C ASP A 71 -10.89 -3.78 5.38
N PRO A 72 -10.66 -3.05 6.49
CA PRO A 72 -11.26 -1.71 6.65
C PRO A 72 -10.72 -0.67 5.65
N HIS A 73 -9.52 -0.90 5.10
CA HIS A 73 -8.79 0.04 4.25
C HIS A 73 -8.90 -0.28 2.76
N VAL A 74 -9.66 -1.31 2.38
CA VAL A 74 -9.88 -1.71 0.98
C VAL A 74 -11.37 -1.75 0.68
N ASP A 75 -11.79 -1.11 -0.41
CA ASP A 75 -13.18 -1.18 -0.88
C ASP A 75 -13.40 -2.44 -1.74
N PHE A 76 -13.45 -3.61 -1.10
CA PHE A 76 -13.60 -4.89 -1.80
C PHE A 76 -14.88 -4.98 -2.63
N ASN A 77 -15.93 -4.24 -2.28
CA ASN A 77 -17.15 -4.16 -3.09
C ASN A 77 -16.84 -3.50 -4.43
N ARG A 78 -16.25 -2.30 -4.40
CA ARG A 78 -15.85 -1.57 -5.61
C ARG A 78 -14.80 -2.32 -6.41
N VAL A 79 -13.78 -2.86 -5.75
CA VAL A 79 -12.73 -3.65 -6.42
C VAL A 79 -13.35 -4.83 -7.15
N SER A 80 -14.20 -5.61 -6.50
CA SER A 80 -14.84 -6.80 -7.11
C SER A 80 -15.72 -6.42 -8.30
N ALA A 81 -16.48 -5.33 -8.19
CA ALA A 81 -17.28 -4.80 -9.29
C ALA A 81 -16.42 -4.35 -10.48
N LEU A 82 -15.30 -3.69 -10.22
CA LEU A 82 -14.37 -3.25 -11.25
C LEU A 82 -13.66 -4.42 -11.93
N VAL A 83 -13.29 -5.45 -11.17
CA VAL A 83 -12.68 -6.68 -11.69
C VAL A 83 -13.66 -7.46 -12.58
N LEU A 84 -14.91 -7.69 -12.12
CA LEU A 84 -15.91 -8.39 -12.94
C LEU A 84 -16.43 -7.54 -14.12
N GLY A 85 -16.35 -6.21 -14.02
CA GLY A 85 -16.68 -5.29 -15.10
C GLY A 85 -18.09 -5.52 -15.64
N LYS A 86 -18.21 -5.89 -16.93
CA LYS A 86 -19.53 -6.13 -17.56
C LYS A 86 -20.30 -7.28 -16.91
N TYR A 87 -19.60 -8.31 -16.40
CA TYR A 87 -20.21 -9.48 -15.79
C TYR A 87 -20.84 -9.16 -14.42
N TRP A 88 -20.39 -8.10 -13.74
CA TRP A 88 -21.00 -7.63 -12.50
C TRP A 88 -22.47 -7.24 -12.66
N LYS A 89 -22.81 -6.65 -13.81
CA LYS A 89 -24.17 -6.15 -14.10
C LYS A 89 -25.19 -7.28 -14.25
N THR A 90 -24.75 -8.45 -14.72
CA THR A 90 -25.57 -9.63 -14.96
C THR A 90 -25.50 -10.64 -13.83
N ALA A 91 -24.55 -10.49 -12.90
CA ALA A 91 -24.42 -11.35 -11.74
C ALA A 91 -25.58 -11.12 -10.76
N ASN A 92 -26.11 -12.20 -10.20
CA ASN A 92 -27.03 -12.09 -9.06
C ASN A 92 -26.25 -11.79 -7.76
N ASP A 93 -26.95 -11.44 -6.69
CA ASP A 93 -26.30 -10.99 -5.45
C ASP A 93 -25.49 -12.09 -4.76
N ALA A 94 -25.93 -13.36 -4.86
CA ALA A 94 -25.17 -14.49 -4.35
C ALA A 94 -23.84 -14.67 -5.10
N GLN A 95 -23.82 -14.50 -6.43
CA GLN A 95 -22.61 -14.55 -7.24
C GLN A 95 -21.66 -13.40 -6.92
N LYS A 96 -22.18 -12.17 -6.77
CA LYS A 96 -21.39 -10.99 -6.39
C LYS A 96 -20.70 -11.20 -5.05
N GLU A 97 -21.46 -11.68 -4.06
CA GLU A 97 -20.94 -11.90 -2.71
C GLU A 97 -19.90 -13.02 -2.69
N ARG A 98 -20.18 -14.16 -3.33
CA ARG A 98 -19.22 -15.26 -3.42
C ARG A 98 -17.95 -14.85 -4.16
N PHE A 99 -18.07 -14.15 -5.28
CA PHE A 99 -16.90 -13.65 -6.00
C PHE A 99 -16.08 -12.69 -5.13
N ARG A 100 -16.74 -11.75 -4.44
CA ARG A 100 -16.08 -10.79 -3.55
C ARG A 100 -15.29 -11.50 -2.44
N GLN A 101 -15.92 -12.47 -1.78
CA GLN A 101 -15.27 -13.27 -0.73
C GLN A 101 -14.05 -14.02 -1.27
N GLU A 102 -14.21 -14.74 -2.38
CA GLU A 102 -13.13 -15.57 -2.93
C GLU A 102 -12.00 -14.73 -3.55
N PHE A 103 -12.33 -13.60 -4.16
CA PHE A 103 -11.34 -12.68 -4.70
C PHE A 103 -10.55 -11.99 -3.58
N LYS A 104 -11.23 -11.61 -2.49
CA LYS A 104 -10.59 -11.13 -1.27
C LYS A 104 -9.63 -12.18 -0.71
N THR A 105 -10.07 -13.43 -0.54
CA THR A 105 -9.20 -14.52 -0.06
C THR A 105 -7.98 -14.72 -0.96
N LEU A 106 -8.15 -14.66 -2.29
CA LEU A 106 -7.05 -14.76 -3.24
C LEU A 106 -6.00 -13.66 -3.01
N LEU A 107 -6.43 -12.41 -2.88
CA LEU A 107 -5.52 -11.28 -2.67
C LEU A 107 -4.81 -11.40 -1.32
N VAL A 108 -5.57 -11.59 -0.24
CA VAL A 108 -5.01 -11.70 1.11
C VAL A 108 -3.97 -12.79 1.18
N ARG A 109 -4.26 -14.02 0.73
CA ARG A 109 -3.29 -15.13 0.85
C ARG A 109 -2.05 -14.90 -0.01
N THR A 110 -2.20 -14.30 -1.19
CA THR A 110 -1.09 -14.01 -2.11
C THR A 110 -0.09 -13.05 -1.45
N TYR A 111 -0.59 -12.00 -0.80
CA TYR A 111 0.27 -11.01 -0.16
C TYR A 111 0.68 -11.36 1.27
N ALA A 112 -0.11 -12.17 1.99
CA ALA A 112 0.27 -12.70 3.30
C ALA A 112 1.61 -13.44 3.22
N THR A 113 1.84 -14.24 2.17
CA THR A 113 3.14 -14.89 1.95
C THR A 113 4.28 -13.85 1.90
N ALA A 114 4.13 -12.79 1.09
CA ALA A 114 5.13 -11.74 0.99
C ALA A 114 5.37 -11.03 2.34
N PHE A 115 4.31 -10.71 3.10
CA PHE A 115 4.46 -10.06 4.40
C PHE A 115 5.13 -10.96 5.46
N THR A 116 4.98 -12.29 5.35
CA THR A 116 5.66 -13.23 6.26
C THR A 116 7.10 -13.53 5.86
N GLU A 117 7.43 -13.49 4.56
CA GLU A 117 8.78 -13.79 4.06
C GLU A 117 9.75 -12.60 4.20
N TYR A 118 9.26 -11.38 4.06
CA TYR A 118 10.08 -10.17 4.17
C TYR A 118 9.79 -9.46 5.49
N ALA A 119 10.74 -9.45 6.42
CA ALA A 119 10.53 -8.83 7.74
C ALA A 119 10.84 -7.33 7.77
N ASP A 120 11.85 -6.93 7.02
CA ASP A 120 12.51 -5.63 7.18
C ASP A 120 12.29 -4.76 5.93
N TRP A 121 11.03 -4.41 5.65
CA TRP A 121 10.73 -3.41 4.62
C TRP A 121 10.60 -2.02 5.24
N THR A 122 10.85 -0.98 4.44
CA THR A 122 10.52 0.41 4.76
C THR A 122 9.81 1.04 3.58
N ILE A 123 8.87 1.94 3.82
CA ILE A 123 8.16 2.65 2.76
C ILE A 123 8.73 4.05 2.62
N ARG A 124 9.24 4.38 1.43
CA ARG A 124 9.54 5.76 1.04
C ARG A 124 8.32 6.34 0.35
N TYR A 125 7.70 7.32 0.98
CA TYR A 125 6.58 8.07 0.41
C TYR A 125 7.09 9.15 -0.53
N LEU A 126 6.56 9.21 -1.74
CA LEU A 126 6.82 10.31 -2.66
C LEU A 126 5.85 11.47 -2.39
N PRO A 127 6.19 12.70 -2.84
CA PRO A 127 5.34 13.86 -2.62
C PRO A 127 3.91 13.62 -3.14
N LEU A 128 2.93 13.82 -2.25
CA LEU A 128 1.51 13.80 -2.60
C LEU A 128 0.98 15.23 -2.55
N LYS A 129 0.38 15.67 -3.66
CA LYS A 129 -0.41 16.90 -3.71
C LYS A 129 -1.87 16.47 -3.80
N MET A 130 -2.69 16.97 -2.90
CA MET A 130 -4.11 16.65 -2.82
C MET A 130 -4.86 17.91 -2.42
N GLU A 131 -5.91 18.24 -3.16
CA GLU A 131 -6.81 19.34 -2.80
C GLU A 131 -7.82 18.89 -1.75
N PRO A 132 -8.33 19.78 -0.87
CA PRO A 132 -9.25 19.38 0.21
C PRO A 132 -10.54 18.69 -0.26
N GLU A 133 -11.01 18.98 -1.47
CA GLU A 133 -12.24 18.41 -2.04
C GLU A 133 -12.00 17.15 -2.90
N GLU A 134 -10.75 16.70 -3.02
CA GLU A 134 -10.40 15.60 -3.91
C GLU A 134 -10.88 14.25 -3.31
N ASP A 135 -11.68 13.51 -4.09
CA ASP A 135 -12.29 12.25 -3.66
C ASP A 135 -11.46 11.01 -4.05
N LYS A 136 -10.40 11.20 -4.85
CA LYS A 136 -9.51 10.15 -5.35
C LYS A 136 -8.09 10.65 -5.44
N VAL A 137 -7.14 9.81 -5.04
CA VAL A 137 -5.70 10.12 -5.14
C VAL A 137 -4.91 8.92 -5.61
N VAL A 138 -3.70 9.17 -6.07
CA VAL A 138 -2.68 8.15 -6.25
C VAL A 138 -1.55 8.43 -5.26
N VAL A 139 -1.45 7.60 -4.23
CA VAL A 139 -0.31 7.64 -3.30
C VAL A 139 0.84 6.86 -3.93
N LYS A 140 1.93 7.56 -4.23
CA LYS A 140 3.13 6.94 -4.81
C LYS A 140 4.13 6.60 -3.73
N THR A 141 4.64 5.37 -3.75
CA THR A 141 5.62 4.89 -2.77
C THR A 141 6.70 4.04 -3.42
N GLU A 142 7.80 3.87 -2.69
CA GLU A 142 8.83 2.89 -3.01
C GLU A 142 9.08 2.02 -1.79
N ILE A 143 8.95 0.72 -1.95
CA ILE A 143 9.24 -0.28 -0.93
C ILE A 143 10.74 -0.57 -0.96
N LEU A 144 11.40 -0.32 0.16
CA LEU A 144 12.83 -0.51 0.35
C LEU A 144 13.07 -1.81 1.12
N GLN A 145 13.93 -2.67 0.59
CA GLN A 145 14.35 -3.92 1.23
C GLN A 145 15.88 -4.03 1.23
N PRO A 146 16.51 -4.56 2.29
CA PRO A 146 17.96 -4.76 2.33
C PRO A 146 18.46 -5.60 1.15
N GLY A 147 19.44 -5.08 0.41
CA GLY A 147 20.08 -5.79 -0.70
C GLY A 147 19.26 -5.91 -2.00
N ALA A 148 18.11 -5.25 -2.09
CA ALA A 148 17.28 -5.19 -3.30
C ALA A 148 17.15 -3.75 -3.83
N ALA A 149 16.81 -3.62 -5.10
CA ALA A 149 16.41 -2.32 -5.66
C ALA A 149 15.05 -1.89 -5.07
N PRO A 150 14.78 -0.57 -4.92
CA PRO A 150 13.46 -0.08 -4.54
C PRO A 150 12.38 -0.57 -5.50
N THR A 151 11.26 -1.04 -4.96
CA THR A 151 10.09 -1.47 -5.76
C THR A 151 9.04 -0.37 -5.74
N ALA A 152 8.64 0.14 -6.90
CA ALA A 152 7.59 1.15 -7.01
C ALA A 152 6.21 0.53 -6.74
N VAL A 153 5.48 1.11 -5.77
CA VAL A 153 4.12 0.70 -5.43
C VAL A 153 3.22 1.93 -5.33
N ASP A 154 2.28 2.04 -6.27
CA ASP A 154 1.30 3.12 -6.31
C ASP A 154 -0.07 2.60 -5.83
N TYR A 155 -0.70 3.33 -4.91
CA TYR A 155 -2.02 3.02 -4.37
C TYR A 155 -3.04 4.00 -4.93
N ARG A 156 -4.03 3.50 -5.69
CA ARG A 156 -5.19 4.31 -6.04
C ARG A 156 -6.21 4.22 -4.93
N MET A 157 -6.53 5.36 -4.34
CA MET A 157 -7.42 5.46 -3.19
C MET A 157 -8.61 6.34 -3.50
N ALA A 158 -9.73 6.06 -2.86
CA ALA A 158 -10.91 6.90 -2.89
C ALA A 158 -11.37 7.23 -1.47
N ASN A 159 -11.86 8.44 -1.26
CA ASN A 159 -12.52 8.82 -0.03
C ASN A 159 -13.97 8.31 -0.06
N VAL A 160 -14.32 7.44 0.89
CA VAL A 160 -15.64 6.85 1.04
C VAL A 160 -16.16 7.20 2.43
N GLY A 161 -17.04 8.21 2.49
CA GLY A 161 -17.65 8.64 3.76
C GLY A 161 -16.65 9.22 4.76
N GLY A 162 -15.57 9.86 4.28
CA GLY A 162 -14.50 10.40 5.12
C GLY A 162 -13.30 9.47 5.29
N GLU A 163 -13.41 8.21 4.86
CA GLU A 163 -12.34 7.22 4.99
C GLU A 163 -11.64 6.98 3.64
N TRP A 164 -10.32 7.07 3.61
CA TRP A 164 -9.53 6.71 2.43
C TRP A 164 -9.41 5.20 2.31
N LYS A 165 -9.88 4.64 1.18
CA LYS A 165 -9.81 3.21 0.88
C LYS A 165 -9.10 2.95 -0.42
N VAL A 166 -8.21 1.97 -0.42
CA VAL A 166 -7.53 1.48 -1.63
C VAL A 166 -8.55 0.76 -2.51
N TYR A 167 -8.52 1.04 -3.82
CA TYR A 167 -9.30 0.31 -4.81
C TYR A 167 -8.44 -0.27 -5.95
N ASP A 168 -7.15 0.05 -6.02
CA ASP A 168 -6.21 -0.55 -6.97
C ASP A 168 -4.78 -0.34 -6.45
N ILE A 169 -3.90 -1.28 -6.74
CA ILE A 169 -2.46 -1.19 -6.46
C ILE A 169 -1.74 -1.44 -7.77
N LEU A 170 -0.74 -0.62 -8.06
CA LEU A 170 0.16 -0.81 -9.19
C LEU A 170 1.54 -1.14 -8.64
N ILE A 171 2.09 -2.27 -9.05
CA ILE A 171 3.45 -2.69 -8.70
C ILE A 171 4.28 -2.57 -9.98
N GLU A 172 5.34 -1.77 -9.96
CA GLU A 172 6.15 -1.47 -11.15
C GLU A 172 5.29 -0.99 -12.34
N GLY A 173 4.28 -0.17 -12.05
CA GLY A 173 3.34 0.38 -13.02
C GLY A 173 2.26 -0.61 -13.50
N VAL A 174 2.27 -1.85 -13.05
CA VAL A 174 1.30 -2.88 -13.43
C VAL A 174 0.15 -2.94 -12.44
N SER A 175 -1.07 -2.59 -12.88
CA SER A 175 -2.29 -2.62 -12.05
C SER A 175 -2.78 -4.04 -11.78
N LEU A 176 -2.90 -4.37 -10.49
CA LEU A 176 -3.47 -5.64 -10.05
C LEU A 176 -4.94 -5.76 -10.48
N LEU A 177 -5.71 -4.69 -10.31
CA LEU A 177 -7.13 -4.69 -10.69
C LEU A 177 -7.28 -4.98 -12.19
N GLN A 178 -6.49 -4.33 -13.03
CA GLN A 178 -6.57 -4.51 -14.49
C GLN A 178 -6.11 -5.91 -14.91
N ASN A 179 -5.09 -6.46 -14.27
CA ASN A 179 -4.63 -7.83 -14.50
C ASN A 179 -5.74 -8.84 -14.19
N TYR A 180 -6.32 -8.78 -12.97
CA TYR A 180 -7.40 -9.68 -12.58
C TYR A 180 -8.66 -9.50 -13.42
N ARG A 181 -9.01 -8.26 -13.78
CA ARG A 181 -10.12 -7.98 -14.71
C ARG A 181 -9.92 -8.70 -16.04
N THR A 182 -8.70 -8.68 -16.56
CA THR A 182 -8.36 -9.33 -17.83
C THR A 182 -8.44 -10.85 -17.69
N SER A 183 -7.82 -11.40 -16.64
CA SER A 183 -7.77 -12.83 -16.35
C SER A 183 -9.17 -13.44 -16.14
N PHE A 184 -9.95 -12.91 -15.19
CA PHE A 184 -11.31 -13.40 -14.95
C PHE A 184 -12.23 -13.12 -16.13
N GLY A 185 -12.08 -11.99 -16.82
CA GLY A 185 -12.86 -11.70 -18.03
C GLY A 185 -12.66 -12.75 -19.12
N GLN A 186 -11.41 -13.18 -19.34
CA GLN A 186 -11.08 -14.26 -20.27
C GLN A 186 -11.63 -15.60 -19.78
N GLU A 187 -11.47 -15.92 -18.49
CA GLU A 187 -11.92 -17.18 -17.93
C GLU A 187 -13.46 -17.33 -18.01
N ILE A 188 -14.20 -16.27 -17.71
CA ILE A 188 -15.67 -16.25 -17.84
C ILE A 188 -16.08 -16.36 -19.31
N ALA A 189 -15.38 -15.68 -20.22
CA ALA A 189 -15.68 -15.75 -21.65
C ALA A 189 -15.45 -17.16 -22.22
N GLN A 190 -14.38 -17.83 -21.78
CA GLN A 190 -14.04 -19.19 -22.23
C GLN A 190 -14.97 -20.25 -21.62
N SER A 191 -15.30 -20.12 -20.32
CA SER A 191 -16.15 -21.09 -19.63
C SER A 191 -17.65 -20.88 -19.90
N GLY A 192 -18.05 -19.66 -20.29
CA GLY A 192 -19.44 -19.25 -20.37
C GLY A 192 -20.14 -19.15 -19.01
N SER A 193 -19.41 -19.24 -17.89
CA SER A 193 -19.99 -19.39 -16.55
C SER A 193 -19.21 -18.65 -15.47
N LEU A 194 -19.86 -17.63 -14.89
CA LEU A 194 -19.34 -16.93 -13.71
C LEU A 194 -19.26 -17.88 -12.50
N ASP A 195 -20.28 -18.72 -12.28
CA ASP A 195 -20.25 -19.71 -11.19
C ASP A 195 -19.09 -20.70 -11.35
N GLY A 196 -18.80 -21.13 -12.58
CA GLY A 196 -17.65 -22.00 -12.84
C GLY A 196 -16.32 -21.35 -12.46
N VAL A 197 -16.16 -20.05 -12.74
CA VAL A 197 -14.98 -19.28 -12.32
C VAL A 197 -14.91 -19.15 -10.81
N ILE A 198 -16.01 -18.79 -10.15
CA ILE A 198 -16.08 -18.66 -8.69
C ILE A 198 -15.75 -20.00 -8.01
N ASN A 199 -16.27 -21.12 -8.52
CA ASN A 199 -16.00 -22.45 -7.96
C ASN A 199 -14.52 -22.82 -8.07
N ARG A 200 -13.89 -22.60 -9.23
CA ARG A 200 -12.45 -22.85 -9.41
C ARG A 200 -11.60 -21.95 -8.52
N LEU A 201 -12.01 -20.69 -8.35
CA LEU A 201 -11.33 -19.78 -7.45
C LEU A 201 -11.39 -20.28 -6.01
N ALA A 202 -12.57 -20.72 -5.55
CA ALA A 202 -12.75 -21.31 -4.22
C ALA A 202 -11.92 -22.58 -4.01
N GLU A 203 -11.87 -23.47 -5.00
CA GLU A 203 -11.04 -24.69 -4.98
C GLU A 203 -9.55 -24.33 -4.85
N ARG A 204 -9.06 -23.38 -5.65
CA ARG A 204 -7.67 -22.90 -5.58
C ARG A 204 -7.34 -22.26 -4.24
N ASN A 205 -8.26 -21.48 -3.68
CA ASN A 205 -8.10 -20.87 -2.37
C ASN A 205 -8.03 -21.93 -1.26
N SER A 206 -8.96 -22.89 -1.27
CA SER A 206 -8.99 -24.00 -0.30
C SER A 206 -7.72 -24.85 -0.36
N ALA A 207 -7.21 -25.14 -1.55
CA ALA A 207 -5.96 -25.87 -1.74
C ALA A 207 -4.75 -25.07 -1.20
N ALA A 208 -4.63 -23.80 -1.56
CA ALA A 208 -3.49 -22.97 -1.17
C ALA A 208 -3.42 -22.68 0.34
N LEU A 209 -4.56 -22.59 1.02
CA LEU A 209 -4.59 -22.41 2.48
C LEU A 209 -4.18 -23.68 3.24
N LYS A 210 -4.32 -24.87 2.62
CA LYS A 210 -3.87 -26.14 3.21
C LYS A 210 -2.39 -26.43 2.94
N GLN A 211 -1.86 -25.94 1.83
CA GLN A 211 -0.46 -26.09 1.43
C GLN A 211 0.03 -24.77 0.81
N PRO A 212 0.72 -23.91 1.58
CA PRO A 212 1.25 -22.65 1.05
C PRO A 212 2.35 -22.96 0.03
N THR A 213 2.02 -23.00 -1.26
CA THR A 213 3.00 -23.13 -2.35
C THR A 213 3.48 -21.75 -2.81
N LYS A 214 4.77 -21.64 -3.13
CA LYS A 214 5.48 -20.39 -3.52
C LYS A 214 5.05 -19.78 -4.87
N GLU A 215 3.90 -20.14 -5.43
CA GLU A 215 3.54 -19.78 -6.81
C GLU A 215 2.93 -18.37 -6.98
N ALA A 216 2.83 -17.57 -5.90
CA ALA A 216 1.98 -16.38 -5.87
C ALA A 216 2.59 -15.08 -6.44
N ILE A 217 3.55 -15.15 -7.38
CA ILE A 217 4.09 -13.94 -8.06
C ILE A 217 3.96 -14.02 -9.60
N LYS A 218 3.39 -15.10 -10.15
CA LYS A 218 3.20 -15.23 -11.61
C LYS A 218 1.72 -15.43 -11.95
N GLY A 219 0.98 -14.33 -12.12
CA GLY A 219 -0.37 -14.36 -12.65
C GLY A 219 -1.12 -13.06 -12.41
#